data_AF-A0A8H6ZJL6-F1
#
_entry.id   AF-A0A8H6ZJL6-F1
#
_cell.length_a   1.000
_cell.length_b   1.000
_cell.length_c   1.000
_cell.angle_alpha   90.00
_cell.angle_beta   90.00
_cell.angle_gamma   90.00
#
_symmetry.space_group_name_H-M   'P 1'
#
loop_
_entity.id
_entity.type
_entity.pdbx_description
1 polymer ?
#
loop_
_entity_poly.entity_id
_entity_poly.type
_entity_poly.pdbx_seq_one_letter_code
_entity_poly.pdbx_strand_id
1 'polypeptide(L)'
;MSTNLDGEIGDLLQRLQDKLEERDAAQAVNTPQIPRSPRSGLGGEYISELTPPTGTMFFKRETHTILDQEWIYSENPSLRMLLAMLIWRVDVYTYVTNAMPNDPFFSEKNGSILVVFVHSGMVGNAGPGTCDTTLRVECLAESAIIPQAQLPPQDSGVPAGRRILNYTISYEERLSMFNNGGNGVFDFYARYKEDFSRRNSEQISRVIPNGCELGVRTPTKSDEYLKIAGVSIFHTADPKGFPAYFDLRANVVCAIGGFKNMAHS
;
A
#
# COMPACT_ATOMS: atom_id res chain seq x y z
N MET A 1 -45.93 -14.95 42.01
CA MET A 1 -45.32 -13.69 41.53
C MET A 1 -44.43 -14.06 40.36
N SER A 2 -44.97 -14.00 39.14
CA SER A 2 -44.21 -14.27 37.91
C SER A 2 -43.46 -12.99 37.57
N THR A 3 -42.14 -12.99 37.74
CA THR A 3 -41.29 -11.84 37.44
C THR A 3 -41.25 -11.62 35.94
N ASN A 4 -41.49 -10.37 35.54
CA ASN A 4 -41.62 -9.88 34.18
C ASN A 4 -40.24 -9.80 33.49
N LEU A 5 -39.51 -10.92 33.46
CA LEU A 5 -38.13 -11.01 32.98
C LEU A 5 -38.03 -10.75 31.47
N ASP A 6 -39.05 -11.15 30.71
CA ASP A 6 -39.05 -11.02 29.25
C ASP A 6 -39.10 -9.55 28.80
N GLY A 7 -39.76 -8.68 29.58
CA GLY A 7 -39.79 -7.24 29.32
C GLY A 7 -38.45 -6.56 29.58
N GLU A 8 -37.75 -6.96 30.65
CA GLU A 8 -36.45 -6.38 31.02
C GLU A 8 -35.34 -6.75 30.02
N ILE A 9 -35.40 -7.98 29.47
CA ILE A 9 -34.46 -8.42 28.42
C ILE A 9 -34.72 -7.66 27.11
N GLY A 10 -35.98 -7.45 26.73
CA GLY A 10 -36.33 -6.66 25.54
C GLY A 10 -35.81 -5.23 25.61
N ASP A 11 -36.01 -4.55 26.74
CA ASP A 11 -35.53 -3.19 26.97
C ASP A 11 -34.00 -3.09 26.96
N LEU A 12 -33.29 -4.11 27.48
CA LEU A 12 -31.84 -4.14 27.47
C LEU A 12 -31.28 -4.28 26.04
N LEU A 13 -31.90 -5.14 25.22
CA LEU A 13 -31.49 -5.36 23.84
C LEU A 13 -31.72 -4.11 22.98
N GLN A 14 -32.85 -3.42 23.15
CA GLN A 14 -33.12 -2.18 22.43
C GLN A 14 -32.08 -1.10 22.77
N ARG A 15 -31.77 -0.91 24.07
CA ARG A 15 -30.75 0.06 24.50
C ARG A 15 -29.34 -0.25 24.01
N LEU A 16 -29.01 -1.52 23.82
CA LEU A 16 -27.74 -1.94 23.23
C LEU A 16 -27.69 -1.61 21.73
N GLN A 17 -28.79 -1.82 21.03
CA GLN A 17 -28.89 -1.50 19.61
C GLN A 17 -28.81 0.00 19.36
N ASP A 18 -29.54 0.81 20.13
CA ASP A 18 -29.50 2.28 20.03
C ASP A 18 -28.07 2.81 20.29
N LYS A 19 -27.34 2.22 21.25
CA LYS A 19 -25.94 2.58 21.54
C LYS A 19 -24.96 2.17 20.43
N LEU A 20 -25.23 1.08 19.73
CA LEU A 20 -24.42 0.67 18.58
C LEU A 20 -24.63 1.65 17.41
N GLU A 21 -25.88 2.02 17.13
CA GLU A 21 -26.21 3.00 16.10
C GLU A 21 -25.64 4.39 16.40
N GLU A 22 -25.71 4.83 17.66
CA GLU A 22 -25.10 6.10 18.09
C GLU A 22 -23.57 6.08 17.95
N ARG A 23 -22.92 4.95 18.27
CA ARG A 23 -21.47 4.79 18.09
C ARG A 23 -21.07 4.83 16.62
N ASP A 24 -21.83 4.14 15.76
CA ASP A 24 -21.53 4.06 14.33
C ASP A 24 -21.81 5.41 13.64
N ALA A 25 -22.85 6.15 14.07
CA ALA A 25 -23.11 7.53 13.62
C ALA A 25 -22.02 8.51 14.10
N ALA A 26 -21.53 8.37 15.33
CA ALA A 26 -20.43 9.19 15.85
C ALA A 26 -19.09 8.90 15.13
N GLN A 27 -18.86 7.67 14.69
CA GLN A 27 -17.72 7.32 13.85
C GLN A 27 -17.86 7.89 12.43
N ALA A 28 -19.07 7.88 11.85
CA ALA A 28 -19.31 8.45 10.53
C ALA A 28 -19.04 9.97 10.47
N VAL A 29 -19.42 10.72 11.51
CA VAL A 29 -19.22 12.19 11.60
C VAL A 29 -17.76 12.58 11.90
N ASN A 30 -17.00 11.69 12.55
CA ASN A 30 -15.57 11.89 12.84
C ASN A 30 -14.64 11.20 11.85
N THR A 31 -15.13 10.64 10.75
CA THR A 31 -14.26 10.22 9.64
C THR A 31 -13.49 11.46 9.21
N PRO A 32 -12.18 11.59 9.51
CA PRO A 32 -11.43 12.75 9.09
C PRO A 32 -11.56 12.75 7.57
N GLN A 33 -12.03 13.87 6.99
CA GLN A 33 -11.92 14.01 5.54
C GLN A 33 -10.46 13.75 5.21
N ILE A 34 -10.18 12.59 4.58
CA ILE A 34 -8.85 12.23 4.14
C ILE A 34 -8.39 13.47 3.39
N PRO A 35 -7.34 14.17 3.86
CA PRO A 35 -6.84 15.33 3.14
C PRO A 35 -6.62 14.83 1.72
N ARG A 36 -7.35 15.40 0.74
CA ARG A 36 -7.02 15.21 -0.66
C ARG A 36 -5.52 15.40 -0.72
N SER A 37 -4.79 14.37 -1.17
CA SER A 37 -3.33 14.28 -1.12
C SER A 37 -2.77 15.69 -1.28
N PRO A 38 -2.04 16.24 -0.29
CA PRO A 38 -1.66 17.64 -0.31
C PRO A 38 -1.10 17.92 -1.69
N ARG A 39 -1.81 18.79 -2.44
CA ARG A 39 -1.33 19.25 -3.75
C ARG A 39 0.08 19.72 -3.46
N SER A 40 1.07 18.96 -3.92
CA SER A 40 2.45 19.25 -3.59
C SER A 40 2.68 20.68 -4.05
N GLY A 41 2.98 21.59 -3.13
CA GLY A 41 3.31 22.98 -3.46
C GLY A 41 4.65 23.10 -4.21
N LEU A 42 5.15 21.99 -4.75
CA LEU A 42 6.45 21.79 -5.36
C LEU A 42 6.30 20.97 -6.64
N GLY A 43 5.49 21.43 -7.60
CA GLY A 43 5.62 21.18 -9.04
C GLY A 43 5.93 19.76 -9.57
N GLY A 44 5.67 18.69 -8.81
CA GLY A 44 6.00 17.32 -9.20
C GLY A 44 5.06 16.78 -10.28
N GLU A 45 5.61 16.01 -11.22
CA GLU A 45 4.82 15.34 -12.24
C GLU A 45 4.11 14.11 -11.63
N TYR A 46 2.85 13.89 -12.01
CA TYR A 46 2.09 12.71 -11.64
C TYR A 46 1.35 12.14 -12.86
N ILE A 47 1.65 10.89 -13.21
CA ILE A 47 1.02 10.13 -14.28
C ILE A 47 0.58 8.78 -13.70
N SER A 48 -0.66 8.37 -13.95
CA SER A 48 -1.17 7.06 -13.58
C SER A 48 -2.04 6.51 -14.70
N GLU A 49 -1.41 5.77 -15.60
CA GLU A 49 -2.01 5.13 -16.77
C GLU A 49 -1.76 3.61 -16.69
N LEU A 50 -2.23 3.01 -15.60
CA LEU A 50 -2.09 1.58 -15.33
C LEU A 50 -3.37 0.79 -15.67
N THR A 51 -4.50 1.47 -15.88
CA THR A 51 -5.76 0.81 -16.21
C THR A 51 -5.92 0.77 -17.74
N PRO A 52 -5.99 -0.41 -18.37
CA PRO A 52 -6.23 -0.52 -19.80
C PRO A 52 -7.69 -0.17 -20.14
N PRO A 53 -8.03 0.02 -21.43
CA PRO A 53 -9.40 0.34 -21.85
C PRO A 53 -10.43 -0.70 -21.39
N THR A 54 -11.68 -0.26 -21.22
CA THR A 54 -12.81 -1.15 -20.91
C THR A 54 -12.94 -2.27 -21.94
N GLY A 55 -13.23 -3.49 -21.49
CA GLY A 55 -13.32 -4.68 -22.35
C GLY A 55 -11.99 -5.43 -22.51
N THR A 56 -10.92 -4.97 -21.87
CA THR A 56 -9.68 -5.73 -21.72
C THR A 56 -9.92 -6.99 -20.90
N MET A 57 -9.44 -8.13 -21.40
CA MET A 57 -9.53 -9.42 -20.75
C MET A 57 -8.30 -9.67 -19.87
N PHE A 58 -8.46 -10.52 -18.85
CA PHE A 58 -7.37 -10.94 -17.95
C PHE A 58 -6.61 -9.79 -17.28
N PHE A 59 -7.28 -8.66 -17.10
CA PHE A 59 -6.86 -7.55 -16.27
C PHE A 59 -7.66 -7.54 -14.98
N LYS A 60 -6.99 -7.30 -13.85
CA LYS A 60 -7.64 -7.10 -12.56
C LYS A 60 -6.98 -5.94 -11.83
N ARG A 61 -7.80 -5.10 -11.20
CA ARG A 61 -7.34 -4.09 -10.25
C ARG A 61 -7.99 -4.33 -8.89
N GLU A 62 -7.19 -4.33 -7.85
CA GLU A 62 -7.65 -4.41 -6.46
C GLU A 62 -7.01 -3.29 -5.64
N THR A 63 -7.68 -2.90 -4.57
CA THR A 63 -7.17 -1.88 -3.65
C THR A 63 -7.20 -2.47 -2.25
N HIS A 64 -6.04 -2.48 -1.59
CA HIS A 64 -5.88 -3.00 -0.24
C HIS A 64 -5.46 -1.86 0.69
N THR A 65 -6.23 -1.64 1.75
CA THR A 65 -5.79 -0.77 2.84
C THR A 65 -4.96 -1.61 3.80
N ILE A 66 -3.66 -1.31 3.91
CA ILE A 66 -2.74 -2.00 4.83
C ILE A 66 -2.93 -1.45 6.24
N LEU A 67 -2.99 -0.13 6.36
CA LEU A 67 -3.15 0.60 7.61
C LEU A 67 -4.12 1.74 7.38
N ASP A 68 -5.16 1.84 8.22
CA ASP A 68 -6.14 2.91 8.16
C ASP A 68 -6.10 3.75 9.43
N GLN A 69 -5.42 4.89 9.35
CA GLN A 69 -5.24 5.83 10.47
C GLN A 69 -4.73 5.15 11.75
N GLU A 70 -3.77 4.24 11.61
CA GLU A 70 -3.26 3.45 12.72
C GLU A 70 -2.33 4.27 13.62
N TRP A 71 -2.62 4.28 14.92
CA TRP A 71 -1.85 5.02 15.92
C TRP A 71 -0.81 4.10 16.56
N ILE A 72 0.46 4.40 16.32
CA ILE A 72 1.58 3.62 16.84
C ILE A 72 2.09 4.27 18.11
N TYR A 73 2.07 3.52 19.21
CA TYR A 73 2.64 3.94 20.49
C TYR A 73 3.95 3.23 20.78
N SER A 74 4.79 3.86 21.59
CA SER A 74 5.99 3.25 22.17
C SER A 74 5.60 2.03 23.01
N GLU A 75 6.35 0.93 22.83
CA GLU A 75 6.20 -0.28 23.64
C GLU A 75 6.67 -0.09 25.08
N ASN A 76 7.45 0.97 25.36
CA ASN A 76 7.87 1.28 26.72
C ASN A 76 6.62 1.69 27.54
N PRO A 77 6.19 0.85 28.51
CA PRO A 77 4.94 1.08 29.23
C PRO A 77 5.02 2.33 30.13
N SER A 78 6.22 2.80 30.46
CA SER A 78 6.44 4.01 31.25
C SER A 78 6.31 5.30 30.43
N LEU A 79 6.41 5.23 29.09
CA LEU A 79 6.38 6.42 28.23
C LEU A 79 5.05 6.58 27.49
N ARG A 80 4.37 5.48 27.11
CA ARG A 80 3.11 5.47 26.32
C ARG A 80 3.00 6.60 25.29
N MET A 81 4.13 6.89 24.64
CA MET A 81 4.27 8.03 23.76
C MET A 81 3.79 7.62 22.38
N LEU A 82 2.91 8.43 21.79
CA LEU A 82 2.52 8.28 20.40
C LEU A 82 3.75 8.56 19.51
N LEU A 83 4.07 7.62 18.63
CA LEU A 83 5.21 7.67 17.72
C LEU A 83 4.79 8.19 16.36
N ALA A 84 3.72 7.62 15.81
CA ALA A 84 3.22 7.98 14.48
C ALA A 84 1.74 7.61 14.32
N MET A 85 1.09 8.30 13.38
CA MET A 85 -0.17 7.90 12.77
C MET A 85 0.12 7.48 11.33
N LEU A 86 -0.37 6.31 10.91
CA LEU A 86 -0.11 5.76 9.59
C LEU A 86 -1.37 5.58 8.77
N ILE A 87 -1.29 5.97 7.51
CA ILE A 87 -2.24 5.60 6.48
C ILE A 87 -1.43 4.97 5.35
N TRP A 88 -1.75 3.74 4.96
CA TRP A 88 -1.06 3.06 3.88
C TRP A 88 -2.03 2.20 3.09
N ARG A 89 -2.10 2.45 1.79
CA ARG A 89 -2.87 1.70 0.81
C ARG A 89 -1.98 1.21 -0.33
N VAL A 90 -2.34 0.08 -0.91
CA VAL A 90 -1.73 -0.45 -2.13
C VAL A 90 -2.82 -0.67 -3.17
N ASP A 91 -2.64 -0.12 -4.36
CA ASP A 91 -3.40 -0.49 -5.55
C ASP A 91 -2.63 -1.56 -6.33
N VAL A 92 -3.23 -2.72 -6.53
CA VAL A 92 -2.64 -3.89 -7.20
C VAL A 92 -3.22 -4.01 -8.60
N TYR A 93 -2.36 -4.05 -9.61
CA TYR A 93 -2.71 -4.20 -11.01
C TYR A 93 -2.11 -5.50 -11.55
N THR A 94 -2.96 -6.41 -12.00
CA THR A 94 -2.54 -7.70 -12.57
C THR A 94 -2.89 -7.75 -14.05
N TYR A 95 -1.92 -8.07 -14.89
CA TYR A 95 -2.04 -8.18 -16.35
C TYR A 95 -1.60 -9.58 -16.78
N VAL A 96 -2.36 -10.21 -17.68
CA VAL A 96 -1.87 -11.35 -18.46
C VAL A 96 -1.60 -10.90 -19.88
N THR A 97 -0.41 -11.24 -20.40
CA THR A 97 0.11 -10.74 -21.66
C THR A 97 0.61 -11.85 -22.57
N ASN A 98 0.65 -11.59 -23.89
CA ASN A 98 1.15 -12.45 -24.97
C ASN A 98 0.42 -13.78 -25.22
N ALA A 99 0.07 -14.53 -24.16
CA ALA A 99 -0.75 -15.74 -24.23
C ALA A 99 -1.83 -15.73 -23.13
N MET A 100 -2.96 -16.41 -23.37
CA MET A 100 -4.01 -16.54 -22.36
C MET A 100 -3.58 -17.51 -21.26
N PRO A 101 -3.97 -17.32 -19.99
CA PRO A 101 -3.47 -18.15 -18.88
C PRO A 101 -3.91 -19.62 -18.97
N ASN A 102 -4.93 -19.94 -19.77
CA ASN A 102 -5.39 -21.30 -20.04
C ASN A 102 -4.80 -21.89 -21.35
N ASP A 103 -3.92 -21.18 -22.05
CA ASP A 103 -3.24 -21.69 -23.24
C ASP A 103 -2.20 -22.75 -22.83
N PRO A 104 -2.28 -24.00 -23.35
CA PRO A 104 -1.31 -25.04 -23.01
C PRO A 104 0.13 -24.68 -23.45
N PHE A 105 0.28 -23.73 -24.38
CA PHE A 105 1.57 -23.23 -24.87
C PHE A 105 1.90 -21.85 -24.28
N PHE A 106 1.35 -21.49 -23.11
CA PHE A 106 1.55 -20.18 -22.48
C PHE A 106 3.03 -19.75 -22.46
N SER A 107 3.90 -20.57 -21.88
CA SER A 107 5.33 -20.26 -21.77
C SER A 107 6.04 -20.24 -23.13
N GLU A 108 5.67 -21.12 -24.06
CA GLU A 108 6.26 -21.16 -25.41
C GLU A 108 5.90 -19.92 -26.25
N LYS A 109 4.75 -19.31 -25.98
CA LYS A 109 4.29 -18.07 -26.61
C LYS A 109 4.75 -16.81 -25.88
N ASN A 110 5.70 -16.94 -24.94
CA ASN A 110 6.16 -15.85 -24.07
C ASN A 110 5.01 -15.22 -23.25
N GLY A 111 4.01 -16.03 -22.89
CA GLY A 111 2.96 -15.67 -21.95
C GLY A 111 3.57 -15.19 -20.64
N SER A 112 3.03 -14.10 -20.12
CA SER A 112 3.51 -13.51 -18.88
C SER A 112 2.37 -12.95 -18.04
N ILE A 113 2.49 -13.12 -16.73
CA ILE A 113 1.67 -12.44 -15.73
C ILE A 113 2.53 -11.37 -15.08
N LEU A 114 2.13 -10.12 -15.25
CA LEU A 114 2.77 -8.96 -14.66
C LEU A 114 1.88 -8.43 -13.54
N VAL A 115 2.47 -8.16 -12.38
CA VAL A 115 1.77 -7.55 -11.24
C VAL A 115 2.51 -6.30 -10.80
N VAL A 116 1.78 -5.17 -10.76
CA VAL A 116 2.29 -3.87 -10.36
C VAL A 116 1.55 -3.40 -9.11
N PHE A 117 2.28 -3.15 -8.04
CA PHE A 117 1.75 -2.57 -6.82
C PHE A 117 2.10 -1.10 -6.79
N VAL A 118 1.09 -0.24 -6.66
CA VAL A 118 1.27 1.20 -6.41
C VAL A 118 0.98 1.48 -4.95
N HIS A 119 2.02 1.82 -4.20
CA HIS A 119 1.92 2.16 -2.80
C HIS A 119 1.63 3.65 -2.65
N SER A 120 0.64 3.97 -1.81
CA SER A 120 0.29 5.34 -1.48
C SER A 120 -0.01 5.43 0.01
N GLY A 121 0.48 6.48 0.67
CA GLY A 121 0.25 6.63 2.09
C GLY A 121 0.87 7.87 2.67
N MET A 122 0.76 7.97 3.99
CA MET A 122 1.24 9.08 4.77
C MET A 122 1.63 8.62 6.17
N VAL A 123 2.74 9.15 6.65
CA VAL A 123 3.17 9.06 8.04
C VAL A 123 2.97 10.43 8.67
N GLY A 124 2.04 10.54 9.61
CA GLY A 124 1.97 11.68 10.51
C GLY A 124 2.81 11.39 11.74
N ASN A 125 3.87 12.15 11.99
CA ASN A 125 4.53 12.09 13.28
C ASN A 125 3.66 12.79 14.31
N ALA A 126 3.40 12.12 15.42
CA ALA A 126 2.49 12.62 16.42
C ALA A 126 3.23 12.81 17.75
N GLY A 127 4.02 13.88 17.78
CA GLY A 127 4.65 14.40 18.99
C GLY A 127 6.18 14.41 18.95
N PRO A 128 6.82 15.10 19.91
CA PRO A 128 8.27 15.12 20.08
C PRO A 128 8.76 13.73 20.54
N GLY A 129 8.94 12.82 19.59
CA GLY A 129 9.62 11.56 19.81
C GLY A 129 11.12 11.75 20.01
N THR A 130 11.76 10.85 20.77
CA THR A 130 13.22 10.80 20.95
C THR A 130 13.88 9.65 20.21
N CYS A 131 13.14 8.91 19.36
CA CYS A 131 13.68 7.78 18.58
C CYS A 131 13.62 7.97 17.08
N ASP A 132 14.62 7.44 16.40
CA ASP A 132 14.53 7.18 14.97
C ASP A 132 13.53 6.04 14.74
N THR A 133 12.57 6.27 13.84
CA THR A 133 11.51 5.31 13.53
C THR A 133 11.69 4.83 12.10
N THR A 134 11.63 3.52 11.93
CA THR A 134 11.63 2.85 10.62
C THR A 134 10.29 2.17 10.42
N LEU A 135 9.64 2.54 9.33
CA LEU A 135 8.35 1.99 8.90
C LEU A 135 8.57 1.27 7.59
N ARG A 136 8.12 0.02 7.50
CA ARG A 136 8.23 -0.76 6.26
C ARG A 136 7.00 -1.62 6.01
N VAL A 137 6.68 -1.80 4.74
CA VAL A 137 5.75 -2.81 4.24
C VAL A 137 6.53 -3.74 3.34
N GLU A 138 6.38 -5.03 3.58
CA GLU A 138 6.88 -6.11 2.75
C GLU A 138 5.71 -6.68 1.94
N CYS A 139 5.88 -6.76 0.64
CA CYS A 139 4.97 -7.42 -0.29
C CYS A 139 5.60 -8.72 -0.73
N LEU A 140 5.19 -9.82 -0.11
CA LEU A 140 5.75 -11.14 -0.33
C LEU A 140 4.90 -11.89 -1.34
N ALA A 141 5.52 -12.39 -2.40
CA ALA A 141 4.86 -13.15 -3.44
C ALA A 141 4.98 -14.66 -3.18
N GLU A 142 4.02 -15.42 -3.69
CA GLU A 142 4.15 -16.88 -3.73
C GLU A 142 5.30 -17.33 -4.64
N SER A 143 5.81 -18.55 -4.44
CA SER A 143 7.07 -19.04 -5.03
C SER A 143 7.19 -18.96 -6.56
N ALA A 144 6.07 -18.89 -7.30
CA ALA A 144 6.09 -18.79 -8.75
C ALA A 144 6.24 -17.35 -9.26
N ILE A 145 6.01 -16.34 -8.42
CA ILE A 145 6.01 -14.92 -8.78
C ILE A 145 7.36 -14.30 -8.36
N ILE A 146 8.07 -13.73 -9.34
CA ILE A 146 9.43 -13.23 -9.15
C ILE A 146 9.40 -11.71 -9.00
N PRO A 147 9.89 -11.13 -7.89
CA PRO A 147 10.04 -9.69 -7.77
C PRO A 147 11.10 -9.18 -8.75
N GLN A 148 10.76 -8.15 -9.52
CA GLN A 148 11.63 -7.56 -10.53
C GLN A 148 12.25 -6.25 -10.05
N ALA A 149 11.43 -5.38 -9.47
CA ALA A 149 11.88 -4.06 -9.06
C ALA A 149 11.04 -3.47 -7.92
N GLN A 150 11.68 -2.56 -7.18
CA GLN A 150 11.04 -1.66 -6.23
C GLN A 150 11.51 -0.24 -6.56
N LEU A 151 10.55 0.65 -6.82
CA LEU A 151 10.78 2.03 -7.21
C LEU A 151 10.19 3.01 -6.17
N PRO A 152 10.81 4.19 -6.00
CA PRO A 152 12.18 4.50 -6.44
C PRO A 152 13.19 3.55 -5.75
N PRO A 153 14.36 3.25 -6.33
CA PRO A 153 15.35 2.34 -5.70
C PRO A 153 15.88 2.86 -4.36
N GLN A 154 16.46 1.98 -3.54
CA GLN A 154 17.19 2.37 -2.33
C GLN A 154 18.25 3.43 -2.69
N ASP A 155 18.40 4.43 -1.84
CA ASP A 155 19.44 5.48 -1.95
C ASP A 155 19.35 6.34 -3.24
N SER A 156 18.20 6.34 -3.93
CA SER A 156 17.97 7.14 -5.14
C SER A 156 17.61 8.61 -4.88
N GLY A 157 17.48 9.02 -3.62
CA GLY A 157 17.09 10.38 -3.25
C GLY A 157 18.12 11.42 -3.67
N VAL A 158 17.69 12.44 -4.42
CA VAL A 158 18.54 13.54 -4.88
C VAL A 158 18.46 14.72 -3.91
N PRO A 159 19.58 15.20 -3.33
CA PRO A 159 19.56 16.36 -2.45
C PRO A 159 19.04 17.62 -3.16
N ALA A 160 18.01 18.26 -2.60
CA ALA A 160 17.37 19.46 -3.15
C ALA A 160 17.41 20.67 -2.20
N GLY A 161 18.23 20.59 -1.15
CA GLY A 161 18.36 21.62 -0.13
C GLY A 161 18.79 21.02 1.19
N ARG A 162 18.77 21.84 2.25
CA ARG A 162 19.14 21.38 3.59
C ARG A 162 18.16 20.32 4.07
N ARG A 163 18.63 19.07 4.08
CA ARG A 163 17.87 17.88 4.52
C ARG A 163 16.58 17.66 3.72
N ILE A 164 16.58 17.98 2.43
CA ILE A 164 15.47 17.64 1.52
C ILE A 164 16.02 16.67 0.46
N LEU A 165 15.34 15.55 0.28
CA LEU A 165 15.61 14.58 -0.78
C LEU A 165 14.41 14.54 -1.73
N ASN A 166 14.68 14.69 -3.02
CA ASN A 166 13.72 14.50 -4.09
C ASN A 166 13.82 13.06 -4.61
N TYR A 167 12.67 12.46 -4.89
CA TYR A 167 12.54 11.13 -5.43
C TYR A 167 11.67 11.18 -6.67
N THR A 168 11.99 10.34 -7.65
CA THR A 168 11.21 10.17 -8.88
C THR A 168 10.91 8.69 -9.04
N ILE A 169 9.64 8.36 -9.19
CA ILE A 169 9.19 7.07 -9.69
C ILE A 169 8.94 7.24 -11.19
N SER A 170 9.51 6.37 -12.00
CA SER A 170 9.24 6.32 -13.44
C SER A 170 9.17 4.86 -13.87
N TYR A 171 7.97 4.39 -14.14
CA TYR A 171 7.67 3.06 -14.63
C TYR A 171 6.91 3.14 -15.95
N GLU A 172 7.34 2.36 -16.92
CA GLU A 172 6.70 2.22 -18.22
C GLU A 172 6.94 0.82 -18.76
N GLU A 173 5.88 0.14 -19.18
CA GLU A 173 5.96 -1.17 -19.81
C GLU A 173 4.91 -1.32 -20.92
N ARG A 174 5.32 -1.86 -22.06
CA ARG A 174 4.42 -2.18 -23.18
C ARG A 174 3.94 -3.61 -23.04
N LEU A 175 2.63 -3.79 -22.95
CA LEU A 175 1.94 -5.04 -22.71
C LEU A 175 1.07 -5.42 -23.91
N SER A 176 1.25 -6.62 -24.45
CA SER A 176 0.34 -7.18 -25.45
C SER A 176 -0.84 -7.83 -24.74
N MET A 177 -2.01 -7.18 -24.82
CA MET A 177 -3.22 -7.54 -24.06
C MET A 177 -4.35 -8.02 -24.97
N PHE A 178 -5.37 -8.63 -24.35
CA PHE A 178 -6.48 -9.25 -25.06
C PHE A 178 -7.78 -8.45 -24.91
N ASN A 179 -8.63 -8.46 -25.94
CA ASN A 179 -10.00 -7.92 -25.90
C ASN A 179 -10.98 -8.86 -26.65
N ASN A 180 -12.26 -8.47 -26.74
CA ASN A 180 -13.28 -9.21 -27.51
C ASN A 180 -13.37 -10.70 -27.14
N GLY A 181 -13.39 -11.01 -25.83
CA GLY A 181 -13.43 -12.38 -25.33
C GLY A 181 -12.14 -13.18 -25.58
N GLY A 182 -11.03 -12.52 -25.90
CA GLY A 182 -9.74 -13.14 -26.21
C GLY A 182 -9.43 -13.23 -27.70
N ASN A 183 -10.37 -12.88 -28.59
CA ASN A 183 -10.19 -13.01 -30.04
C ASN A 183 -9.43 -11.83 -30.67
N GLY A 184 -9.20 -10.75 -29.92
CA GLY A 184 -8.39 -9.61 -30.37
C GLY A 184 -7.21 -9.35 -29.45
N VAL A 185 -6.14 -8.81 -30.03
CA VAL A 185 -4.91 -8.40 -29.33
C VAL A 185 -4.66 -6.92 -29.59
N PHE A 186 -4.18 -6.19 -28.60
CA PHE A 186 -3.77 -4.80 -28.72
C PHE A 186 -2.60 -4.48 -27.78
N ASP A 187 -1.83 -3.46 -28.13
CA ASP A 187 -0.76 -2.94 -27.27
C ASP A 187 -1.32 -1.95 -26.24
N PHE A 188 -0.99 -2.16 -24.98
CA PHE A 188 -1.24 -1.23 -23.88
C PHE A 188 0.09 -0.75 -23.29
N TYR A 189 0.21 0.54 -23.04
CA TYR A 189 1.40 1.14 -22.41
C TYR A 189 1.06 1.45 -20.96
N ALA A 190 1.45 0.57 -20.04
CA ALA A 190 1.24 0.78 -18.61
C ALA A 190 2.29 1.78 -18.12
N ARG A 191 1.85 2.95 -17.62
CA ARG A 191 2.75 4.02 -17.16
C ARG A 191 2.40 4.52 -15.78
N TYR A 192 3.43 4.72 -14.96
CA TYR A 192 3.31 5.40 -13.68
C TYR A 192 4.50 6.33 -13.47
N LYS A 193 4.22 7.59 -13.16
CA LYS A 193 5.22 8.58 -12.81
C LYS A 193 4.78 9.35 -11.59
N GLU A 194 5.67 9.53 -10.64
CA GLU A 194 5.40 10.38 -9.49
C GLU A 194 6.70 10.98 -8.95
N ASP A 195 6.75 12.31 -8.91
CA ASP A 195 7.78 13.04 -8.20
C ASP A 195 7.31 13.43 -6.79
N PHE A 196 8.18 13.28 -5.80
CA PHE A 196 7.91 13.73 -4.45
C PHE A 196 9.19 14.09 -3.70
N SER A 197 9.05 14.97 -2.70
CA SER A 197 10.15 15.37 -1.82
C SER A 197 9.89 14.87 -0.41
N ARG A 198 10.97 14.60 0.32
CA ARG A 198 10.93 14.32 1.75
C ARG A 198 11.91 15.22 2.47
N ARG A 199 11.48 15.82 3.57
CA ARG A 199 12.35 16.55 4.49
C ARG A 199 12.76 15.64 5.63
N ASN A 200 14.03 15.71 6.01
CA ASN A 200 14.60 14.99 7.15
C ASN A 200 14.21 13.51 7.15
N SER A 201 14.09 12.83 6.01
CA SER A 201 13.70 11.42 6.01
C SER A 201 14.15 10.75 4.72
N GLU A 202 14.39 9.45 4.84
CA GLU A 202 14.89 8.62 3.76
C GLU A 202 13.85 7.59 3.37
N GLN A 203 13.88 7.18 2.12
CA GLN A 203 13.12 6.03 1.67
C GLN A 203 13.89 4.73 1.93
N ILE A 204 13.14 3.72 2.35
CA ILE A 204 13.57 2.32 2.29
C ILE A 204 12.89 1.70 1.07
N SER A 205 13.65 1.06 0.20
CA SER A 205 13.13 0.56 -1.08
C SER A 205 14.03 -0.53 -1.66
N ARG A 206 13.66 -1.80 -1.55
CA ARG A 206 14.49 -2.88 -2.08
C ARG A 206 13.69 -4.07 -2.56
N VAL A 207 14.25 -4.78 -3.54
CA VAL A 207 13.84 -6.14 -3.87
C VAL A 207 14.45 -7.08 -2.82
N ILE A 208 13.64 -8.01 -2.31
CA ILE A 208 14.04 -9.06 -1.37
C ILE A 208 13.76 -10.44 -2.00
N PRO A 209 14.32 -11.56 -1.50
CA PRO A 209 14.31 -12.84 -2.20
C PRO A 209 12.94 -13.37 -2.65
N ASN A 210 11.86 -12.98 -1.97
CA ASN A 210 10.49 -13.40 -2.24
C ASN A 210 9.52 -12.21 -2.31
N GLY A 211 10.01 -10.99 -2.53
CA GLY A 211 9.16 -9.82 -2.39
C GLY A 211 9.81 -8.50 -2.72
N CYS A 212 9.08 -7.44 -2.41
CA CYS A 212 9.59 -6.07 -2.38
C CYS A 212 9.33 -5.46 -1.00
N GLU A 213 10.24 -4.61 -0.56
CA GLU A 213 10.12 -3.84 0.68
C GLU A 213 10.12 -2.35 0.36
N LEU A 214 9.10 -1.65 0.84
CA LEU A 214 8.99 -0.20 0.78
C LEU A 214 8.87 0.35 2.19
N GLY A 215 9.41 1.54 2.45
CA GLY A 215 9.36 2.14 3.77
C GLY A 215 9.83 3.58 3.85
N VAL A 216 9.79 4.09 5.07
CA VAL A 216 10.29 5.40 5.44
C VAL A 216 11.14 5.25 6.68
N ARG A 217 12.34 5.83 6.66
CA ARG A 217 13.16 6.04 7.85
C ARG A 217 13.03 7.50 8.25
N THR A 218 12.53 7.73 9.45
CA THR A 218 12.39 9.05 10.04
C THR A 218 13.37 9.20 11.20
N PRO A 219 14.19 10.25 11.21
CA PRO A 219 14.94 10.64 12.38
C PRO A 219 13.99 11.23 13.41
N THR A 220 14.46 11.19 14.63
CA THR A 220 13.93 11.69 15.90
C THR A 220 12.97 12.89 15.90
N LYS A 221 13.05 13.83 14.94
CA LYS A 221 12.19 15.01 14.90
C LYS A 221 11.72 15.31 13.47
N SER A 222 10.43 15.17 13.22
CA SER A 222 9.77 15.77 12.06
C SER A 222 8.34 16.13 12.46
N ASP A 223 7.98 17.40 12.31
CA ASP A 223 6.61 17.90 12.51
C ASP A 223 5.78 17.84 11.21
N GLU A 224 6.34 17.24 10.15
CA GLU A 224 5.73 17.15 8.83
C GLU A 224 5.14 15.76 8.58
N TYR A 225 4.03 15.75 7.84
CA TYR A 225 3.49 14.54 7.24
C TYR A 225 4.41 14.06 6.12
N LEU A 226 4.87 12.82 6.19
CA LEU A 226 5.76 12.23 5.21
C LEU A 226 4.98 11.34 4.26
N LYS A 227 5.08 11.65 2.96
CA LYS A 227 4.43 10.87 1.91
C LYS A 227 5.11 9.52 1.74
N ILE A 228 4.30 8.46 1.69
CA ILE A 228 4.69 7.12 1.25
C ILE A 228 4.25 6.99 -0.21
N ALA A 229 5.20 6.70 -1.07
CA ALA A 229 5.01 6.52 -2.51
C ALA A 229 6.01 5.50 -3.00
N GLY A 230 5.57 4.55 -3.81
CA GLY A 230 6.44 3.55 -4.40
C GLY A 230 5.72 2.63 -5.37
N VAL A 231 6.48 1.96 -6.23
CA VAL A 231 5.98 0.96 -7.17
C VAL A 231 6.76 -0.34 -7.02
N SER A 232 6.08 -1.44 -6.76
CA SER A 232 6.68 -2.78 -6.73
C SER A 232 6.24 -3.55 -7.97
N ILE A 233 7.17 -4.21 -8.64
CA ILE A 233 6.93 -4.89 -9.91
C ILE A 233 7.28 -6.37 -9.73
N PHE A 234 6.36 -7.24 -10.11
CA PHE A 234 6.51 -8.68 -10.05
C PHE A 234 6.12 -9.32 -11.38
N HIS A 235 6.77 -10.42 -11.71
CA HIS A 235 6.58 -11.08 -13.00
C HIS A 235 6.63 -12.60 -12.86
N THR A 236 5.83 -13.32 -13.64
CA THR A 236 5.98 -14.77 -13.81
C THR A 236 5.60 -15.25 -15.20
N ALA A 237 6.28 -16.30 -15.66
CA ALA A 237 5.97 -17.03 -16.88
C ALA A 237 5.21 -18.35 -16.59
N ASP A 238 4.89 -18.64 -15.33
CA ASP A 238 4.06 -19.77 -14.93
C ASP A 238 2.58 -19.36 -14.94
N PRO A 239 1.72 -19.95 -15.80
CA PRO A 239 0.30 -19.60 -15.85
C PRO A 239 -0.45 -19.87 -14.54
N LYS A 240 0.08 -20.73 -13.66
CA LYS A 240 -0.49 -20.99 -12.32
C LYS A 240 -0.35 -19.80 -11.37
N GLY A 241 0.47 -18.82 -11.70
CA GLY A 241 0.54 -17.55 -10.98
C GLY A 241 -0.70 -16.66 -11.16
N PHE A 242 -1.70 -17.09 -11.94
CA PHE A 242 -2.97 -16.38 -12.09
C PHE A 242 -4.14 -17.21 -11.50
N PRO A 243 -4.91 -16.67 -10.54
CA PRO A 243 -4.76 -15.34 -9.94
C PRO A 243 -3.50 -15.24 -9.07
N ALA A 244 -2.95 -14.03 -8.98
CA ALA A 244 -1.74 -13.78 -8.21
C ALA A 244 -2.08 -13.53 -6.73
N TYR A 245 -1.33 -14.16 -5.82
CA TYR A 245 -1.50 -14.04 -4.37
C TYR A 245 -0.26 -13.45 -3.72
N PHE A 246 -0.47 -12.59 -2.73
CA PHE A 246 0.57 -11.89 -1.99
C PHE A 246 0.23 -11.77 -0.52
N ASP A 247 1.26 -11.81 0.33
CA ASP A 247 1.18 -11.53 1.76
C ASP A 247 1.77 -10.13 2.02
N LEU A 248 0.99 -9.28 2.68
CA LEU A 248 1.29 -7.87 2.91
C LEU A 248 1.59 -7.65 4.39
N ARG A 249 2.86 -7.40 4.74
CA ARG A 249 3.30 -7.30 6.13
C ARG A 249 3.78 -5.90 6.48
N ALA A 250 3.14 -5.27 7.46
CA ALA A 250 3.58 -3.97 7.97
C ALA A 250 4.42 -4.14 9.23
N ASN A 251 5.58 -3.49 9.28
CA ASN A 251 6.49 -3.54 10.42
C ASN A 251 6.95 -2.14 10.82
N VAL A 252 7.04 -1.94 12.14
CA VAL A 252 7.46 -0.67 12.75
C VAL A 252 8.59 -0.98 13.72
N VAL A 253 9.71 -0.27 13.54
CA VAL A 253 10.88 -0.39 14.42
C VAL A 253 11.25 0.98 14.94
N CYS A 254 11.26 1.15 16.27
CA CYS A 254 11.75 2.35 16.94
C CYS A 254 13.09 2.01 17.62
N ALA A 255 14.12 2.81 17.36
CA ALA A 255 15.50 2.52 17.77
C ALA A 255 15.76 2.58 19.30
N ILE A 256 14.74 2.79 20.15
CA ILE A 256 14.87 2.77 21.63
C ILE A 256 14.54 1.38 22.23
N GLY A 257 14.40 0.32 21.40
CA GLY A 257 14.50 -1.07 21.88
C GLY A 257 13.19 -1.83 22.04
N GLY A 258 12.40 -1.94 20.96
CA GLY A 258 11.26 -2.85 20.88
C GLY A 258 10.85 -3.11 19.43
N PHE A 259 10.55 -4.38 19.10
CA PHE A 259 10.04 -4.82 17.80
C PHE A 259 8.54 -5.06 17.92
N LYS A 260 7.71 -4.33 17.17
CA LYS A 260 6.30 -4.66 17.00
C LYS A 260 6.05 -5.22 15.60
N ASN A 261 5.79 -6.52 15.51
CA ASN A 261 5.27 -7.13 14.28
C ASN A 261 3.76 -6.87 14.23
N MET A 262 3.28 -6.20 13.17
CA MET A 262 1.84 -6.07 12.89
C MET A 262 1.51 -7.04 11.75
N ALA A 263 1.00 -8.22 12.10
CA ALA A 263 0.53 -9.17 11.10
C ALA A 263 -0.89 -8.79 10.67
N HIS A 264 -1.10 -8.62 9.36
CA HIS A 264 -2.43 -8.47 8.76
C HIS A 264 -2.56 -9.42 7.57
N SER A 265 -3.79 -9.92 7.39
CA SER A 265 -4.23 -10.95 6.43
C SER A 265 -4.54 -10.40 5.05
#